data_AF-A0A424JY32-F1
#
_entry.id   AF-A0A424JY32-F1
#
_cell.length_a   1.000
_cell.length_b   1.000
_cell.length_c   1.000
_cell.angle_alpha   90.00
_cell.angle_beta   90.00
_cell.angle_gamma   90.00
#
_symmetry.space_group_name_H-M   'P 1'
#
loop_
_entity.id
_entity.type
_entity.pdbx_description
1 polymer ?
#
loop_
_entity_poly.entity_id
_entity_poly.type
_entity_poly.pdbx_seq_one_letter_code
_entity_poly.pdbx_strand_id
1 'polypeptide(L)'
;AGWYRPEVTRAQMNLLDSHDVPRALHTLQGDVEALKLALVLLFLLPGAPCVYYGTEAALAGGPEPGCREGFPWNRPRCEALQSLIRDMAALRTHQSAIREGCLIWSSLGSDGLLGQTDSLQVVINRSREQHLPLPDHIRSGTIIWSSNDLNATPDALGCQSAVVVTGSESP
;
A
#
# COMPACT_ATOMS: atom_id res chain seq x y z
N ALA A 1 21.79 1.33 3.85
CA ALA A 1 21.35 1.04 5.24
C ALA A 1 20.71 2.30 5.81
N GLY A 2 19.60 2.18 6.55
CA GLY A 2 18.90 3.31 7.17
C GLY A 2 19.71 3.95 8.31
N TRP A 3 19.31 5.13 8.77
CA TRP A 3 20.01 5.88 9.82
C TRP A 3 19.70 5.34 11.23
N TYR A 4 18.62 4.58 11.38
CA TYR A 4 18.23 3.93 12.62
C TYR A 4 18.69 2.47 12.66
N ARG A 5 18.92 1.96 13.87
CA ARG A 5 19.21 0.54 14.09
C ARG A 5 18.03 -0.33 13.61
N PRO A 6 18.26 -1.54 13.08
CA PRO A 6 17.19 -2.41 12.59
C PRO A 6 16.07 -2.68 13.60
N GLU A 7 16.41 -2.81 14.89
CA GLU A 7 15.44 -3.05 15.97
C GLU A 7 14.49 -1.86 16.16
N VAL A 8 15.01 -0.63 15.99
CA VAL A 8 14.21 0.60 16.08
C VAL A 8 13.27 0.70 14.89
N THR A 9 13.76 0.46 13.69
CA THR A 9 12.95 0.47 12.46
C THR A 9 11.80 -0.55 12.52
N ARG A 10 12.05 -1.74 13.10
CA ARG A 10 11.03 -2.79 13.27
C ARG A 10 10.00 -2.50 14.35
N ALA A 11 10.28 -1.57 15.26
CA ALA A 11 9.37 -1.14 16.32
C ALA A 11 8.71 0.22 16.02
N GLN A 12 9.03 0.85 14.89
CA GLN A 12 8.50 2.17 14.54
C GLN A 12 7.00 2.12 14.29
N MET A 13 6.24 3.05 14.87
CA MET A 13 4.83 3.26 14.54
C MET A 13 4.74 4.13 13.28
N ASN A 14 4.25 3.56 12.18
CA ASN A 14 4.06 4.27 10.92
C ASN A 14 2.60 4.69 10.79
N LEU A 15 2.35 5.92 10.36
CA LEU A 15 1.02 6.49 10.19
C LEU A 15 1.03 7.47 9.01
N LEU A 16 -0.11 7.59 8.33
CA LEU A 16 -0.32 8.57 7.27
C LEU A 16 -0.89 9.88 7.81
N ASP A 17 -1.68 9.79 8.87
CA ASP A 17 -2.41 10.89 9.50
C ASP A 17 -2.72 10.58 10.97
N SER A 18 -3.25 11.57 11.69
CA SER A 18 -3.65 11.47 13.08
C SER A 18 -4.69 12.54 13.44
N HIS A 19 -5.00 12.66 14.72
CA HIS A 19 -5.86 13.72 15.27
C HIS A 19 -5.19 15.11 15.34
N ASP A 20 -3.90 15.21 14.99
CA ASP A 20 -3.09 16.45 15.04
C ASP A 20 -2.70 16.99 13.66
N VAL A 21 -3.00 16.24 12.60
CA VAL A 21 -2.73 16.62 11.20
C VAL A 21 -3.96 16.38 10.33
N PRO A 22 -4.09 17.04 9.16
CA PRO A 22 -5.17 16.75 8.23
C PRO A 22 -5.22 15.27 7.86
N ARG A 23 -6.41 14.75 7.57
CA ARG A 23 -6.57 13.35 7.15
C ARG A 23 -5.78 13.06 5.88
N ALA A 24 -5.36 11.81 5.69
CA ALA A 24 -4.59 11.40 4.53
C ALA A 24 -5.33 11.72 3.22
N LEU A 25 -6.65 11.46 3.17
CA LEU A 25 -7.48 11.77 2.01
C LEU A 25 -7.60 13.28 1.74
N HIS A 26 -7.55 14.11 2.79
CA HIS A 26 -7.50 15.56 2.63
C HIS A 26 -6.20 15.98 1.94
N THR A 27 -5.07 15.48 2.44
CA THR A 27 -3.73 15.76 1.91
C THR A 27 -3.61 15.29 0.47
N LEU A 28 -4.28 14.20 0.12
CA LEU A 28 -4.37 13.65 -1.24
C LEU A 28 -5.45 14.30 -2.11
N GLN A 29 -6.04 15.41 -1.67
CA GLN A 29 -7.04 16.18 -2.43
C GLN A 29 -8.26 15.35 -2.86
N GLY A 30 -8.66 14.36 -2.05
CA GLY A 30 -9.78 13.47 -2.34
C GLY A 30 -9.43 12.31 -3.29
N ASP A 31 -8.18 12.13 -3.68
CA ASP A 31 -7.75 11.00 -4.52
C ASP A 31 -7.74 9.69 -3.71
N VAL A 32 -8.82 8.92 -3.85
CA VAL A 32 -8.99 7.63 -3.17
C VAL A 32 -8.01 6.58 -3.71
N GLU A 33 -7.67 6.59 -4.99
CA GLU A 33 -6.73 5.62 -5.56
C GLU A 33 -5.31 5.87 -5.06
N ALA A 34 -4.90 7.14 -4.93
CA ALA A 34 -3.65 7.48 -4.25
C ALA A 34 -3.65 7.07 -2.77
N LEU A 35 -4.79 7.20 -2.07
CA LEU A 35 -4.91 6.74 -0.69
C LEU A 35 -4.75 5.22 -0.59
N LYS A 36 -5.33 4.47 -1.54
CA LYS A 36 -5.13 3.01 -1.60
C LYS A 36 -3.64 2.66 -1.73
N LEU A 37 -2.91 3.32 -2.63
CA LEU A 37 -1.46 3.09 -2.77
C LEU A 37 -0.67 3.47 -1.52
N ALA A 38 -1.03 4.57 -0.86
CA ALA A 38 -0.41 4.97 0.40
C ALA A 38 -0.64 3.93 1.51
N LEU A 39 -1.85 3.35 1.59
CA LEU A 39 -2.17 2.26 2.51
C LEU A 39 -1.40 0.98 2.16
N VAL A 40 -1.29 0.63 0.89
CA VAL A 40 -0.45 -0.50 0.45
C VAL A 40 0.98 -0.33 0.96
N LEU A 41 1.60 0.83 0.73
CA LEU A 41 2.93 1.13 1.23
C LEU A 41 3.01 1.07 2.76
N LEU A 42 2.04 1.66 3.47
CA LEU A 42 1.99 1.65 4.93
C LEU A 42 2.09 0.22 5.49
N PHE A 43 1.36 -0.73 4.89
CA PHE A 43 1.37 -2.13 5.31
C PHE A 43 2.60 -2.92 4.83
N LEU A 44 3.35 -2.42 3.85
CA LEU A 44 4.58 -3.04 3.33
C LEU A 44 5.86 -2.56 4.05
N LEU A 45 5.80 -1.44 4.76
CA LEU A 45 6.94 -0.92 5.52
C LEU A 45 7.25 -1.75 6.79
N PRO A 46 8.52 -1.83 7.24
CA PRO A 46 8.85 -2.36 8.56
C PRO A 46 8.22 -1.51 9.67
N GLY A 47 7.93 -2.12 10.82
CA GLY A 47 7.30 -1.42 11.95
C GLY A 47 5.85 -1.85 12.21
N ALA A 48 5.12 -1.02 12.94
CA ALA A 48 3.70 -1.18 13.23
C ALA A 48 2.90 -0.16 12.40
N PRO A 49 2.14 -0.60 11.37
CA PRO A 49 1.24 0.30 10.66
C PRO A 49 0.09 0.71 11.59
N CYS A 50 -0.23 2.01 11.60
CA CYS A 50 -1.33 2.59 12.33
C CYS A 50 -2.26 3.31 11.35
N VAL A 51 -3.52 2.90 11.33
CA VAL A 51 -4.58 3.50 10.52
C VAL A 51 -5.48 4.32 11.45
N TYR A 52 -5.64 5.61 11.14
CA TYR A 52 -6.52 6.47 11.92
C TYR A 52 -7.99 6.21 11.59
N TYR A 53 -8.85 6.21 12.60
CA TYR A 53 -10.26 5.82 12.45
C TYR A 53 -10.96 6.65 11.37
N GLY A 54 -11.81 5.97 10.60
CA GLY A 54 -12.54 6.60 9.50
C GLY A 54 -11.76 6.74 8.20
N THR A 55 -10.47 6.37 8.16
CA THR A 55 -9.76 6.18 6.88
C THR A 55 -10.47 5.12 6.04
N GLU A 56 -10.89 4.03 6.67
CA GLU A 56 -11.70 2.96 6.09
C GLU A 56 -13.11 3.39 5.68
N ALA A 57 -13.54 4.57 6.12
CA ALA A 57 -14.80 5.21 5.76
C ALA A 57 -14.60 6.42 4.82
N ALA A 58 -13.39 6.62 4.29
CA ALA A 58 -13.01 7.74 3.43
C ALA A 58 -13.29 9.13 4.06
N LEU A 59 -13.06 9.28 5.38
CA LEU A 59 -13.09 10.60 6.00
C LEU A 59 -11.94 11.48 5.47
N ALA A 60 -12.23 12.76 5.21
CA ALA A 60 -11.33 13.68 4.50
C ALA A 60 -11.16 15.04 5.18
N GLY A 61 -11.53 15.15 6.46
CA GLY A 61 -11.38 16.35 7.26
C GLY A 61 -9.99 16.98 7.21
N GLY A 62 -9.99 18.31 7.13
CA GLY A 62 -8.80 19.15 7.01
C GLY A 62 -8.07 19.40 8.33
N PRO A 63 -7.41 20.56 8.50
CA PRO A 63 -6.75 20.95 9.75
C PRO A 63 -7.67 20.89 10.96
N GLU A 64 -7.09 20.86 12.17
CA GLU A 64 -7.85 20.89 13.41
C GLU A 64 -8.86 22.06 13.42
N PRO A 65 -10.14 21.82 13.80
CA PRO A 65 -10.72 20.58 14.33
C PRO A 65 -11.24 19.57 13.29
N GLY A 66 -11.12 19.89 11.99
CA GLY A 66 -11.65 19.09 10.88
C GLY A 66 -11.13 17.65 10.85
N CYS A 67 -9.90 17.39 11.29
CA CYS A 67 -9.35 16.03 11.39
C CYS A 67 -10.04 15.13 12.42
N ARG A 68 -10.99 15.65 13.22
CA ARG A 68 -11.69 14.92 14.30
C ARG A 68 -13.19 14.69 14.03
N GLU A 69 -13.54 14.49 12.75
CA GLU A 69 -14.91 14.14 12.33
C GLU A 69 -15.51 12.95 13.10
N GLY A 70 -16.80 13.02 13.41
CA GLY A 70 -17.53 11.87 13.94
C GLY A 70 -17.60 10.73 12.91
N PHE A 71 -17.45 9.49 13.37
CA PHE A 71 -17.51 8.33 12.46
C PHE A 71 -18.92 8.18 11.85
N PRO A 72 -19.05 7.94 10.53
CA PRO A 72 -20.33 8.00 9.84
C PRO A 72 -21.10 6.67 9.93
N TRP A 73 -21.51 6.26 11.12
CA TRP A 73 -22.18 4.97 11.39
C TRP A 73 -23.43 4.70 10.54
N ASN A 74 -24.12 5.76 10.11
CA ASN A 74 -25.37 5.68 9.35
C ASN A 74 -25.17 5.79 7.82
N ARG A 75 -23.93 5.83 7.32
CA ARG A 75 -23.65 5.91 5.88
C ARG A 75 -23.14 4.57 5.34
N PRO A 76 -23.35 4.28 4.05
CA PRO A 76 -22.70 3.18 3.38
C PRO A 76 -21.18 3.24 3.58
N ARG A 77 -20.62 2.07 3.88
CA ARG A 77 -19.18 1.88 4.07
C ARG A 77 -18.45 2.02 2.74
N CYS A 78 -17.21 2.52 2.78
CA CYS A 78 -16.32 2.45 1.63
C CYS A 78 -15.75 1.02 1.54
N GLU A 79 -16.48 0.12 0.88
CA GLU A 79 -16.09 -1.29 0.77
C GLU A 79 -14.67 -1.46 0.20
N ALA A 80 -14.29 -0.65 -0.79
CA ALA A 80 -12.96 -0.72 -1.41
C ALA A 80 -11.80 -0.44 -0.43
N LEU A 81 -11.96 0.52 0.49
CA LEU A 81 -10.92 0.81 1.50
C LEU A 81 -10.94 -0.22 2.62
N GLN A 82 -12.12 -0.70 3.02
CA GLN A 82 -12.25 -1.74 4.05
C GLN A 82 -11.68 -3.09 3.60
N SER A 83 -11.97 -3.51 2.36
CA SER A 83 -11.39 -4.71 1.79
C SER A 83 -9.88 -4.57 1.68
N LEU A 84 -9.38 -3.45 1.15
CA LEU A 84 -7.95 -3.20 1.04
C LEU A 84 -7.23 -3.29 2.38
N ILE A 85 -7.71 -2.57 3.41
CA ILE A 85 -7.07 -2.58 4.74
C ILE A 85 -7.07 -3.99 5.33
N ARG A 86 -8.17 -4.74 5.16
CA ARG A 86 -8.28 -6.13 5.60
C ARG A 86 -7.29 -7.04 4.88
N ASP A 87 -7.23 -6.95 3.56
CA ASP A 87 -6.39 -7.78 2.72
C ASP A 87 -4.91 -7.49 2.98
N MET A 88 -4.53 -6.22 3.12
CA MET A 88 -3.15 -5.84 3.43
C MET A 88 -2.74 -6.24 4.87
N ALA A 89 -3.66 -6.17 5.83
CA ALA A 89 -3.41 -6.68 7.19
C ALA A 89 -3.22 -8.21 7.18
N ALA A 90 -4.03 -8.95 6.41
CA ALA A 90 -3.89 -10.39 6.24
C ALA A 90 -2.56 -10.73 5.53
N LEU A 91 -2.25 -10.07 4.41
CA LEU A 91 -1.01 -10.24 3.66
C LEU A 91 0.21 -10.02 4.55
N ARG A 92 0.26 -8.91 5.30
CA ARG A 92 1.35 -8.62 6.25
C ARG A 92 1.49 -9.71 7.32
N THR A 93 0.37 -10.26 7.79
CA THR A 93 0.38 -11.32 8.81
C THR A 93 0.95 -12.62 8.25
N HIS A 94 0.63 -12.95 6.99
CA HIS A 94 1.05 -14.19 6.34
C HIS A 94 2.46 -14.13 5.73
N GLN A 95 3.00 -12.93 5.45
CA GLN A 95 4.32 -12.78 4.82
C GLN A 95 5.36 -12.24 5.80
N SER A 96 6.26 -13.11 6.29
CA SER A 96 7.36 -12.70 7.19
C SER A 96 8.31 -11.68 6.55
N ALA A 97 8.58 -11.79 5.25
CA ALA A 97 9.43 -10.88 4.49
C ALA A 97 9.01 -9.40 4.61
N ILE A 98 7.69 -9.15 4.73
CA ILE A 98 7.14 -7.81 4.95
C ILE A 98 7.42 -7.35 6.40
N ARG A 99 7.15 -8.20 7.39
CA ARG A 99 7.29 -7.87 8.82
C ARG A 99 8.74 -7.68 9.25
N GLU A 100 9.65 -8.45 8.67
CA GLU A 100 11.08 -8.41 8.99
C GLU A 100 11.79 -7.19 8.38
N GLY A 101 11.14 -6.52 7.42
CA GLY A 101 11.65 -5.31 6.77
C GLY A 101 12.68 -5.60 5.69
N CYS A 102 12.57 -6.73 5.00
CA CYS A 102 13.58 -7.20 4.05
C CYS A 102 13.40 -6.65 2.64
N LEU A 103 12.28 -5.99 2.33
CA LEU A 103 12.01 -5.42 1.01
C LEU A 103 13.04 -4.36 0.63
N ILE A 104 13.76 -4.60 -0.46
CA ILE A 104 14.66 -3.65 -1.10
C ILE A 104 13.88 -2.96 -2.21
N TRP A 105 13.84 -1.63 -2.15
CA TRP A 105 13.07 -0.80 -3.07
C TRP A 105 13.94 -0.22 -4.18
N SER A 106 13.45 -0.27 -5.41
CA SER A 106 14.05 0.37 -6.59
C SER A 106 12.97 1.00 -7.48
N SER A 107 13.35 2.01 -8.26
CA SER A 107 12.46 2.62 -9.25
C SER A 107 12.29 1.71 -10.46
N LEU A 108 11.07 1.61 -10.98
CA LEU A 108 10.75 0.97 -12.25
C LEU A 108 10.16 2.03 -13.19
N GLY A 109 11.02 2.65 -14.01
CA GLY A 109 10.62 3.81 -14.81
C GLY A 109 10.34 5.06 -13.96
N SER A 110 9.49 5.96 -14.48
CA SER A 110 9.14 7.23 -13.81
C SER A 110 8.12 7.09 -12.67
N ASP A 111 7.26 6.07 -12.78
CA ASP A 111 6.06 5.93 -11.95
C ASP A 111 5.92 4.56 -11.29
N GLY A 112 6.80 3.62 -11.61
CA GLY A 112 6.85 2.33 -10.98
C GLY A 112 7.77 2.30 -9.77
N LEU A 113 7.37 1.55 -8.77
CA LEU A 113 8.19 1.20 -7.62
C LEU A 113 8.20 -0.33 -7.48
N LEU A 114 9.40 -0.91 -7.42
CA LEU A 114 9.64 -2.33 -7.29
C LEU A 114 10.26 -2.62 -5.91
N GLY A 115 9.56 -3.41 -5.09
CA GLY A 115 10.06 -3.93 -3.82
C GLY A 115 10.40 -5.41 -3.96
N GLN A 116 11.58 -5.85 -3.55
CA GLN A 116 12.00 -7.25 -3.72
C GLN A 116 12.71 -7.82 -2.50
N THR A 117 12.51 -9.11 -2.32
CA THR A 117 13.26 -10.03 -1.46
C THR A 117 13.48 -11.33 -2.25
N ASP A 118 14.13 -12.31 -1.64
CA ASP A 118 14.34 -13.62 -2.27
C ASP A 118 13.03 -14.37 -2.56
N SER A 119 11.97 -14.13 -1.78
CA SER A 119 10.70 -14.88 -1.87
C SER A 119 9.49 -14.04 -2.29
N LEU A 120 9.57 -12.72 -2.17
CA LEU A 120 8.46 -11.78 -2.35
C LEU A 120 8.88 -10.60 -3.23
N GLN A 121 8.00 -10.24 -4.15
CA GLN A 121 8.14 -9.09 -5.04
C GLN A 121 6.86 -8.26 -5.00
N VAL A 122 7.01 -6.94 -5.07
CA VAL A 122 5.92 -5.97 -5.06
C VAL A 122 6.14 -5.00 -6.20
N VAL A 123 5.11 -4.71 -6.98
CA VAL A 123 5.14 -3.62 -7.96
C VAL A 123 4.00 -2.67 -7.67
N ILE A 124 4.30 -1.37 -7.64
CA ILE A 124 3.34 -0.29 -7.46
C ILE A 124 3.47 0.64 -8.67
N ASN A 125 2.37 0.93 -9.35
CA ASN A 125 2.29 1.95 -10.39
C ASN A 125 1.52 3.16 -9.85
N ARG A 126 2.21 4.29 -9.67
CA ARG A 126 1.55 5.54 -9.22
C ARG A 126 0.98 6.37 -10.37
N SER A 127 1.23 5.99 -11.63
CA SER A 127 0.79 6.77 -12.78
C SER A 127 -0.72 6.84 -12.81
N ARG A 128 -1.25 8.02 -13.16
CA ARG A 128 -2.67 8.24 -13.40
C ARG A 128 -3.06 7.98 -14.86
N GLU A 129 -2.07 7.87 -15.75
CA GLU A 129 -2.27 7.91 -17.20
C GLU A 129 -1.63 6.73 -17.94
N GLN A 130 -0.58 6.13 -17.37
CA GLN A 130 0.22 5.12 -18.06
C GLN A 130 0.21 3.79 -17.32
N HIS A 131 0.02 2.72 -18.09
CA HIS A 131 0.27 1.37 -17.59
C HIS A 131 1.76 1.13 -17.49
N LEU A 132 2.15 0.37 -16.47
CA LEU A 132 3.54 0.05 -16.18
C LEU A 132 3.88 -1.34 -16.71
N PRO A 133 4.77 -1.47 -17.71
CA PRO A 133 5.22 -2.78 -18.18
C PRO A 133 5.87 -3.56 -17.04
N LEU A 134 5.43 -4.80 -16.83
CA LEU A 134 5.96 -5.67 -15.78
C LEU A 134 7.20 -6.43 -16.28
N PRO A 135 8.29 -6.51 -15.51
CA PRO A 135 9.43 -7.38 -15.85
C PRO A 135 9.05 -8.86 -15.95
N ASP A 136 9.77 -9.63 -16.78
CA ASP A 136 9.53 -11.08 -16.99
C ASP A 136 9.43 -11.87 -15.69
N HIS A 137 10.34 -11.63 -14.74
CA HIS A 137 10.38 -12.36 -13.47
C HIS A 137 9.16 -12.09 -12.58
N ILE A 138 8.48 -10.94 -12.75
CA ILE A 138 7.22 -10.64 -12.07
C ILE A 138 6.08 -11.39 -12.76
N ARG A 139 6.10 -11.47 -14.10
CA ARG A 139 5.09 -12.17 -14.90
C ARG A 139 5.10 -13.68 -14.68
N SER A 140 6.27 -14.26 -14.41
CA SER A 140 6.41 -15.70 -14.15
C SER A 140 6.07 -16.13 -12.73
N GLY A 141 5.90 -15.18 -11.80
CA GLY A 141 5.61 -15.49 -10.40
C GLY A 141 4.12 -15.74 -10.12
N THR A 142 3.81 -16.18 -8.91
CA THR A 142 2.42 -16.37 -8.47
C THR A 142 1.90 -15.10 -7.81
N ILE A 143 0.86 -14.50 -8.37
CA ILE A 143 0.19 -13.34 -7.76
C ILE A 143 -0.54 -13.81 -6.50
N ILE A 144 -0.16 -13.27 -5.35
CA ILE A 144 -0.80 -13.56 -4.06
C ILE A 144 -1.74 -12.44 -3.60
N TRP A 145 -1.59 -11.23 -4.16
CA TRP A 145 -2.47 -10.11 -3.90
C TRP A 145 -2.37 -9.05 -5.00
N SER A 146 -3.47 -8.34 -5.28
CA SER A 146 -3.51 -7.15 -6.13
C SER A 146 -4.60 -6.17 -5.66
N SER A 147 -4.46 -4.88 -5.97
CA SER A 147 -5.37 -3.81 -5.53
C SER A 147 -6.74 -3.79 -6.24
N ASN A 148 -7.10 -4.86 -6.95
CA ASN A 148 -8.18 -4.97 -7.95
C ASN A 148 -7.98 -4.12 -9.22
N ASP A 149 -8.55 -4.66 -10.30
CA ASP A 149 -8.26 -4.39 -11.70
C ASP A 149 -6.76 -4.45 -12.02
N LEU A 150 -6.27 -5.67 -12.32
CA LEU A 150 -5.31 -5.82 -13.42
C LEU A 150 -6.03 -5.37 -14.71
N ASN A 151 -6.35 -4.09 -14.80
CA ASN A 151 -6.79 -3.48 -16.03
C ASN A 151 -5.56 -3.44 -16.93
N ALA A 152 -5.74 -4.11 -18.08
CA ALA A 152 -4.93 -4.07 -19.28
C ALA A 152 -3.73 -5.01 -19.31
N THR A 153 -3.94 -6.13 -19.99
CA THR A 153 -2.94 -7.04 -20.57
C THR A 153 -2.12 -7.88 -19.57
N PRO A 154 -1.78 -9.14 -19.91
CA PRO A 154 -0.91 -9.99 -19.09
C PRO A 154 0.44 -9.36 -18.75
N ASP A 155 0.85 -8.34 -19.50
CA ASP A 155 2.20 -7.82 -19.52
C ASP A 155 2.38 -6.48 -18.77
N ALA A 156 1.30 -5.88 -18.24
CA ALA A 156 1.35 -4.55 -17.63
C ALA A 156 0.46 -4.41 -16.39
N LEU A 157 0.86 -3.48 -15.51
CA LEU A 157 0.13 -3.09 -14.31
C LEU A 157 -0.61 -1.76 -14.57
N GLY A 158 -1.91 -1.74 -14.32
CA GLY A 158 -2.79 -0.59 -14.57
C GLY A 158 -2.40 0.67 -13.78
N CYS A 159 -3.00 1.81 -14.13
CA CYS A 159 -2.81 3.07 -13.41
C CYS A 159 -3.22 2.94 -11.94
N GLN A 160 -2.50 3.65 -11.06
CA GLN A 160 -2.75 3.70 -9.60
C GLN A 160 -3.01 2.33 -8.95
N SER A 161 -2.26 1.31 -9.35
CA SER A 161 -2.47 -0.07 -8.90
C SER A 161 -1.20 -0.72 -8.35
N ALA A 162 -1.37 -1.83 -7.63
CA ALA A 162 -0.28 -2.57 -7.04
C ALA A 162 -0.52 -4.08 -7.13
N VAL A 163 0.58 -4.84 -7.21
CA VAL A 163 0.58 -6.30 -7.20
C VAL A 163 1.69 -6.84 -6.31
N VAL A 164 1.41 -7.95 -5.65
CA VAL A 164 2.35 -8.68 -4.82
C VAL A 164 2.44 -10.11 -5.35
N VAL A 165 3.67 -10.53 -5.61
CA VAL A 165 4.01 -11.76 -6.32
C VAL A 165 5.02 -12.55 -5.49
N THR A 166 4.87 -13.86 -5.40
CA THR A 166 5.92 -14.74 -4.89
C THR A 166 6.67 -15.36 -6.05
N GLY A 167 7.99 -15.54 -5.90
CA GLY A 167 8.80 -16.21 -6.91
C GLY A 167 8.23 -17.59 -7.25
N SER A 168 8.33 -18.00 -8.51
CA SER A 168 8.16 -19.42 -8.84
C SER A 168 9.21 -20.18 -8.04
N GLU A 169 8.80 -21.17 -7.24
CA GLU A 169 9.77 -22.13 -6.72
C GLU A 169 10.63 -22.58 -7.90
N SER A 170 11.94 -22.36 -7.81
CA SER A 170 12.84 -23.05 -8.72
C SER A 170 12.61 -24.54 -8.45
N PRO A 171 12.32 -25.36 -9.48
CA PRO A 171 12.07 -26.79 -9.30
C PRO A 171 13.25 -27.51 -8.64
#